data_AF-A0A1F5ZIF8-F1
#
_entry.id   AF-A0A1F5ZIF8-F1
#
_cell.length_a   1.000
_cell.length_b   1.000
_cell.length_c   1.000
_cell.angle_alpha   90.00
_cell.angle_beta   90.00
_cell.angle_gamma   90.00
#
_symmetry.space_group_name_H-M   'P 1'
#
loop_
_entity.id
_entity.type
_entity.pdbx_description
1 polymer ?
#
loop_
_entity_poly.entity_id
_entity_poly.type
_entity_poly.pdbx_seq_one_letter_code
_entity_poly.pdbx_strand_id
1 'polypeptide(L)'
;MSKKIHVVGILLITIIFLFLLTPHAYALKKRVRSSQVRVASYSSAKLSRDTHSVIVSFLNLKLVRRIDYVLSYDANGIKQGVVGAFVPSGQSTDSRNLYFGTCSRNVCTPHYGISRATLTITTTLSSGSTYVKRYIIKNI
;
A
#
# COMPACT_ATOMS: atom_id res chain seq x y z
N MET A 1 21.59 66.24 -31.31
CA MET A 1 22.25 65.03 -30.75
C MET A 1 21.42 64.31 -29.67
N SER A 2 20.56 65.01 -28.91
CA SER A 2 19.78 64.45 -27.77
C SER A 2 18.73 63.37 -28.13
N LYS A 3 18.02 63.48 -29.27
CA LYS A 3 16.98 62.51 -29.67
C LYS A 3 17.50 61.08 -29.90
N LYS A 4 18.71 60.92 -30.45
CA LYS A 4 19.33 59.59 -30.66
C LYS A 4 19.70 58.91 -29.34
N ILE A 5 20.13 59.69 -28.35
CA ILE A 5 20.48 59.20 -27.00
C ILE A 5 19.22 58.72 -26.27
N HIS A 6 18.10 59.41 -26.43
CA HIS A 6 16.82 58.99 -25.85
C HIS A 6 16.28 57.70 -26.48
N VAL A 7 16.39 57.55 -27.80
CA VAL A 7 15.97 56.32 -28.51
C VAL A 7 16.82 55.11 -28.08
N VAL A 8 18.15 55.29 -27.96
CA VAL A 8 19.05 54.24 -27.47
C VAL A 8 18.74 53.89 -26.02
N GLY A 9 18.46 54.89 -25.17
CA GLY A 9 18.06 54.66 -23.77
C GLY A 9 16.75 53.87 -23.65
N ILE A 10 15.73 54.22 -24.44
CA ILE A 10 14.45 53.50 -24.47
C ILE A 10 14.65 52.05 -24.94
N LEU A 11 15.46 51.83 -25.98
CA LEU A 11 15.76 50.49 -26.49
C LEU A 11 16.50 49.62 -25.45
N LEU A 12 17.40 50.22 -24.68
CA LEU A 12 18.18 49.50 -23.67
C LEU A 12 17.30 49.11 -22.47
N ILE A 13 16.37 50.00 -22.08
CA ILE A 13 15.40 49.75 -21.02
C ILE A 13 14.41 48.65 -21.43
N THR A 14 13.94 48.62 -22.69
CA THR A 14 13.02 47.57 -23.16
C THR A 14 13.69 46.20 -23.20
N ILE A 15 14.98 46.12 -23.58
CA ILE A 15 15.75 44.87 -23.56
C ILE A 15 15.92 44.35 -22.13
N ILE A 16 16.23 45.22 -21.17
CA ILE A 16 16.36 44.83 -19.75
C ILE A 16 15.02 44.33 -19.20
N PHE A 17 13.92 45.01 -19.54
CA PHE A 17 12.57 44.61 -19.11
C PHE A 17 12.17 43.24 -19.66
N LEU A 18 12.54 42.94 -20.92
CA LEU A 18 12.32 41.62 -21.53
C LEU A 18 13.11 40.50 -20.84
N PHE A 19 14.30 40.78 -20.31
CA PHE A 19 15.07 39.80 -19.53
C PHE A 19 14.45 39.52 -18.14
N LEU A 20 13.90 40.55 -17.48
CA LEU A 20 13.27 40.41 -16.15
C LEU A 20 11.93 39.67 -16.17
N LEU A 21 11.25 39.63 -17.31
CA LEU A 21 9.99 38.92 -17.50
C LEU A 21 10.16 37.42 -17.82
N THR A 22 11.40 36.92 -17.95
CA THR A 22 11.61 35.50 -18.23
C THR A 22 11.32 34.64 -17.00
N PRO A 23 10.39 33.67 -17.07
CA PRO A 23 10.15 32.76 -15.97
C PRO A 23 11.37 31.85 -15.79
N HIS A 24 11.95 31.89 -14.60
CA HIS A 24 13.04 31.00 -14.21
C HIS A 24 12.48 29.58 -14.08
N ALA A 25 12.93 28.68 -14.95
CA ALA A 25 12.49 27.30 -14.95
C ALA A 25 13.00 26.59 -13.67
N TYR A 26 12.11 26.37 -12.71
CA TYR A 26 12.40 25.52 -11.56
C TYR A 26 12.44 24.06 -12.01
N ALA A 27 13.63 23.46 -12.01
CA ALA A 27 13.76 22.03 -12.19
C ALA A 27 13.28 21.31 -10.92
N LEU A 28 12.17 20.57 -11.03
CA LEU A 28 11.74 19.67 -9.96
C LEU A 28 12.86 18.67 -9.67
N LYS A 29 13.25 18.51 -8.40
CA LYS A 29 14.27 17.52 -7.98
C LYS A 29 13.95 16.16 -8.59
N LYS A 30 14.89 15.59 -9.35
CA LYS A 30 14.75 14.26 -9.96
C LYS A 30 14.34 13.26 -8.88
N ARG A 31 13.13 12.71 -8.99
CA ARG A 31 12.66 11.66 -8.10
C ARG A 31 13.43 10.39 -8.45
N VAL A 32 14.51 10.11 -7.73
CA VAL A 32 15.22 8.83 -7.82
C VAL A 32 14.32 7.78 -7.21
N ARG A 33 13.85 6.85 -8.05
CA ARG A 33 13.10 5.68 -7.59
C ARG A 33 14.08 4.84 -6.75
N SER A 34 13.80 4.68 -5.46
CA SER A 34 14.57 3.74 -4.63
C SER A 34 14.53 2.37 -5.31
N SER A 35 15.70 1.74 -5.46
CA SER A 35 15.80 0.39 -5.99
C SER A 35 14.83 -0.48 -5.20
N GLN A 36 13.85 -1.07 -5.89
CA GLN A 36 12.98 -2.07 -5.26
C GLN A 36 13.88 -3.26 -4.95
N VAL A 37 14.46 -3.28 -3.74
CA VAL A 37 15.04 -4.48 -3.16
C VAL A 37 14.01 -5.58 -3.38
N ARG A 38 14.40 -6.70 -3.99
CA ARG A 38 13.54 -7.88 -4.10
C ARG A 38 13.27 -8.37 -2.69
N VAL A 39 12.25 -7.81 -2.07
CA VAL A 39 11.96 -8.10 -0.68
C VAL A 39 11.37 -9.49 -0.61
N ALA A 40 11.95 -10.33 0.24
CA ALA A 40 11.35 -11.59 0.61
C ALA A 40 9.89 -11.34 1.02
N SER A 41 8.94 -12.06 0.43
CA SER A 41 7.52 -11.87 0.71
C SER A 41 7.25 -11.98 2.21
N TYR A 42 6.55 -11.01 2.81
CA TYR A 42 6.21 -11.04 4.25
C TYR A 42 4.99 -11.89 4.56
N SER A 43 4.29 -12.35 3.53
CA SER A 43 3.11 -13.19 3.70
C SER A 43 2.86 -14.13 2.52
N SER A 44 2.12 -15.19 2.80
CA SER A 44 1.46 -16.07 1.84
C SER A 44 0.06 -16.41 2.35
N ALA A 45 -0.85 -16.74 1.44
CA ALA A 45 -2.21 -17.10 1.76
C ALA A 45 -2.61 -18.32 0.95
N LYS A 46 -3.28 -19.28 1.60
CA LYS A 46 -3.79 -20.51 0.99
C LYS A 46 -5.24 -20.71 1.42
N LEU A 47 -6.11 -20.95 0.44
CA LEU A 47 -7.47 -21.40 0.70
C LEU A 47 -7.44 -22.84 1.21
N SER A 48 -8.09 -23.08 2.35
CA SER A 48 -8.34 -24.40 2.91
C SER A 48 -9.84 -24.69 2.77
N ARG A 49 -10.18 -25.59 1.85
CA ARG A 49 -11.58 -25.96 1.58
C ARG A 49 -12.18 -26.74 2.75
N ASP A 50 -11.42 -27.70 3.26
CA ASP A 50 -11.85 -28.59 4.35
C ASP A 50 -12.27 -27.79 5.60
N THR A 51 -11.56 -26.71 5.89
CA THR A 51 -11.81 -25.87 7.06
C THR A 51 -12.57 -24.57 6.75
N HIS A 52 -13.07 -24.39 5.52
CA HIS A 52 -13.77 -23.17 5.07
C HIS A 52 -13.06 -21.88 5.48
N SER A 53 -11.76 -21.80 5.18
CA SER A 53 -10.93 -20.71 5.70
C SER A 53 -9.74 -20.37 4.82
N VAL A 54 -9.14 -19.20 5.06
CA VAL A 54 -7.86 -18.81 4.48
C VAL A 54 -6.78 -18.93 5.53
N ILE A 55 -5.82 -19.82 5.29
CA ILE A 55 -4.62 -19.92 6.12
C ILE A 55 -3.63 -18.88 5.62
N VAL A 56 -3.32 -17.93 6.49
CA VAL A 56 -2.36 -16.87 6.23
C VAL A 56 -1.08 -17.21 6.97
N SER A 57 0.04 -17.26 6.25
CA SER A 57 1.36 -17.39 6.83
C SER A 57 2.08 -16.06 6.73
N PHE A 58 2.63 -15.60 7.84
CA PHE A 58 3.46 -14.41 7.94
C PHE A 58 4.92 -14.85 8.06
N LEU A 59 5.79 -14.15 7.35
CA LEU A 59 7.19 -14.52 7.12
C LEU A 59 8.09 -13.33 7.41
N ASN A 60 9.36 -13.61 7.68
CA ASN A 60 10.40 -12.58 7.88
C ASN A 60 10.05 -11.58 9.00
N LEU A 61 9.39 -12.06 10.05
CA LEU A 61 8.81 -11.23 11.11
C LEU A 61 9.84 -10.50 11.98
N LYS A 62 11.11 -10.91 11.96
CA LYS A 62 12.21 -10.25 12.70
C LYS A 62 12.40 -8.78 12.32
N LEU A 63 12.02 -8.39 11.10
CA LEU A 63 12.14 -7.02 10.59
C LEU A 63 10.81 -6.26 10.63
N VAL A 64 9.76 -6.89 11.15
CA VAL A 64 8.38 -6.40 11.11
C VAL A 64 8.01 -5.82 12.47
N ARG A 65 7.57 -4.56 12.47
CA ARG A 65 7.06 -3.86 13.65
C ARG A 65 5.60 -4.21 13.93
N ARG A 66 4.80 -4.34 12.88
CA ARG A 66 3.36 -4.59 12.99
C ARG A 66 2.81 -5.21 11.72
N ILE A 67 1.82 -6.08 11.89
CA ILE A 67 0.99 -6.57 10.79
C ILE A 67 -0.47 -6.23 11.06
N ASP A 68 -1.13 -5.71 10.05
CA ASP A 68 -2.57 -5.51 9.99
C ASP A 68 -3.13 -6.32 8.81
N TYR A 69 -4.25 -7.01 9.00
CA TYR A 69 -4.87 -7.80 7.95
C TYR A 69 -6.39 -7.66 7.94
N VAL A 70 -6.95 -7.67 6.73
CA VAL A 70 -8.39 -7.58 6.47
C VAL A 70 -8.76 -8.62 5.43
N LEU A 71 -9.53 -9.62 5.84
CA LEU A 71 -10.27 -10.48 4.94
C LEU A 71 -11.64 -9.83 4.72
N SER A 72 -12.02 -9.56 3.48
CA SER A 72 -13.33 -9.06 3.09
C SER A 72 -13.92 -10.01 2.05
N TYR A 73 -15.21 -10.32 2.18
CA TYR A 73 -15.93 -11.17 1.26
C TYR A 73 -17.42 -10.85 1.32
N ASP A 74 -18.19 -11.37 0.38
CA ASP A 74 -19.65 -11.38 0.48
C ASP A 74 -20.13 -12.79 0.75
N ALA A 75 -21.17 -12.92 1.56
CA ALA A 75 -21.90 -14.16 1.78
C ALA A 75 -23.38 -13.91 1.46
N ASN A 76 -23.92 -14.60 0.46
CA ASN A 76 -25.30 -14.42 0.02
C ASN A 76 -25.68 -12.94 -0.22
N GLY A 77 -24.76 -12.16 -0.79
CA GLY A 77 -24.96 -10.74 -1.08
C GLY A 77 -24.70 -9.78 0.09
N ILE A 78 -24.39 -10.28 1.29
CA ILE A 78 -24.07 -9.48 2.48
C ILE A 78 -22.56 -9.39 2.65
N LYS A 79 -22.05 -8.16 2.86
CA LYS A 79 -20.63 -7.94 3.14
C LYS A 79 -20.24 -8.51 4.50
N GLN A 80 -19.16 -9.26 4.52
CA GLN A 80 -18.59 -9.92 5.69
C GLN A 80 -17.07 -9.72 5.70
N GLY A 81 -16.45 -9.97 6.86
CA GLY A 81 -15.00 -9.88 6.94
C GLY A 81 -14.42 -10.21 8.30
N VAL A 82 -13.11 -10.36 8.30
CA VAL A 82 -12.28 -10.54 9.49
C VAL A 82 -11.20 -9.46 9.47
N VAL A 83 -11.10 -8.70 10.56
CA VAL A 83 -10.06 -7.71 10.76
C VAL A 83 -9.20 -8.15 11.93
N GLY A 84 -7.90 -8.06 11.77
CA GLY A 84 -6.99 -8.33 12.87
C GLY A 84 -5.65 -7.64 12.70
N ALA A 85 -4.90 -7.62 13.79
CA ALA A 85 -3.55 -7.08 13.80
C ALA A 85 -2.75 -7.72 14.92
N PHE A 86 -1.43 -7.74 14.76
CA PHE A 86 -0.52 -8.18 15.82
C PHE A 86 0.86 -7.55 15.67
N VAL A 87 1.58 -7.54 16.79
CA VAL A 87 2.99 -7.17 16.86
C VAL A 87 3.79 -8.46 17.03
N PRO A 88 4.75 -8.76 16.13
CA PRO A 88 5.61 -9.92 16.30
C PRO A 88 6.44 -9.82 17.60
N SER A 89 6.60 -10.94 18.29
CA SER A 89 7.28 -11.08 19.59
C SER A 89 8.58 -11.88 19.45
N GLY A 90 9.39 -11.56 18.42
CA GLY A 90 10.71 -12.17 18.17
C GLY A 90 10.73 -13.43 17.30
N GLN A 91 9.57 -14.03 16.99
CA GLN A 91 9.45 -15.14 16.05
C GLN A 91 9.79 -14.71 14.61
N SER A 92 10.24 -15.65 13.77
CA SER A 92 10.51 -15.42 12.35
C SER A 92 9.27 -15.60 11.45
N THR A 93 8.33 -16.42 11.90
CA THR A 93 7.10 -16.76 11.18
C THR A 93 5.93 -16.86 12.16
N ASP A 94 4.71 -16.65 11.66
CA ASP A 94 3.47 -16.84 12.41
C ASP A 94 2.35 -17.20 11.42
N SER A 95 1.21 -17.70 11.89
CA SER A 95 0.07 -18.00 11.03
C SER A 95 -1.26 -17.71 11.68
N ARG A 96 -2.26 -17.38 10.86
CA ARG A 96 -3.65 -17.18 11.29
C ARG A 96 -4.58 -17.94 10.37
N ASN A 97 -5.56 -18.58 10.96
CA ASN A 97 -6.64 -19.23 10.22
C ASN A 97 -7.85 -18.30 10.19
N LEU A 98 -8.17 -17.75 9.01
CA LEU A 98 -9.27 -16.80 8.84
C LEU A 98 -10.50 -17.53 8.30
N TYR A 99 -11.42 -17.85 9.20
CA TYR A 99 -12.64 -18.62 8.91
C TYR A 99 -13.68 -17.77 8.15
N PHE A 100 -14.30 -18.35 7.12
CA PHE A 100 -15.43 -17.74 6.43
C PHE A 100 -16.73 -18.02 7.18
N GLY A 101 -16.90 -17.37 8.32
CA GLY A 101 -18.07 -17.58 9.15
C GLY A 101 -17.96 -16.86 10.48
N THR A 102 -18.84 -17.21 11.40
CA THR A 102 -18.81 -16.72 12.77
C THR A 102 -18.55 -17.87 13.73
N CYS A 103 -17.79 -17.61 14.78
CA CYS A 103 -17.54 -18.57 15.84
C CYS A 103 -17.93 -17.93 17.17
N SER A 104 -18.70 -18.66 17.97
CA SER A 104 -19.02 -18.29 19.35
C SER A 104 -18.67 -19.46 20.26
N ARG A 105 -17.76 -19.21 21.20
CA ARG A 105 -17.15 -20.26 22.04
C ARG A 105 -16.52 -21.33 21.14
N ASN A 106 -17.09 -22.55 21.14
CA ASN A 106 -16.59 -23.71 20.41
C ASN A 106 -17.46 -24.10 19.21
N VAL A 107 -18.46 -23.28 18.85
CA VAL A 107 -19.34 -23.54 17.71
C VAL A 107 -19.07 -22.51 16.62
N CYS A 108 -18.68 -22.99 15.45
CA CYS A 108 -18.48 -22.18 14.26
C CYS A 108 -19.58 -22.47 13.24
N THR A 109 -20.20 -21.41 12.73
CA THR A 109 -21.21 -21.49 11.67
C THR A 109 -20.59 -20.93 10.38
N PRO A 110 -20.42 -21.76 9.35
CA PRO A 110 -19.87 -21.30 8.07
C PRO A 110 -20.87 -20.38 7.37
N HIS A 111 -20.33 -19.42 6.63
CA HIS A 111 -21.08 -18.64 5.66
C HIS A 111 -21.03 -19.34 4.30
N TYR A 112 -22.16 -19.35 3.59
CA TYR A 112 -22.27 -19.93 2.24
C TYR A 112 -22.46 -18.84 1.18
N GLY A 113 -22.37 -19.23 -0.09
CA GLY A 113 -22.52 -18.30 -1.22
C GLY A 113 -21.42 -17.23 -1.22
N ILE A 114 -20.17 -17.65 -0.95
CA ILE A 114 -19.06 -16.72 -0.79
C ILE A 114 -18.60 -16.19 -2.14
N SER A 115 -18.47 -14.87 -2.26
CA SER A 115 -17.95 -14.22 -3.46
C SER A 115 -17.09 -13.01 -3.12
N ARG A 116 -16.35 -12.52 -4.13
CA ARG A 116 -15.49 -11.32 -4.05
C ARG A 116 -14.52 -11.32 -2.85
N ALA A 117 -14.04 -12.51 -2.46
CA ALA A 117 -13.16 -12.69 -1.33
C ALA A 117 -11.75 -12.11 -1.60
N THR A 118 -11.33 -11.19 -0.75
CA THR A 118 -10.02 -10.53 -0.82
C THR A 118 -9.38 -10.47 0.56
N LEU A 119 -8.10 -10.79 0.64
CA LEU A 119 -7.29 -10.64 1.84
C LEU A 119 -6.25 -9.56 1.58
N THR A 120 -6.29 -8.48 2.34
CA THR A 120 -5.28 -7.43 2.32
C THR A 120 -4.43 -7.53 3.56
N ILE A 121 -3.11 -7.56 3.40
CA ILE A 121 -2.14 -7.58 4.49
C ILE A 121 -1.25 -6.35 4.36
N THR A 122 -1.19 -5.56 5.42
CA THR A 122 -0.28 -4.43 5.56
C THR A 122 0.80 -4.79 6.56
N THR A 123 2.04 -4.87 6.08
CA THR A 123 3.22 -5.14 6.90
C THR A 123 3.97 -3.84 7.11
N THR A 124 4.11 -3.42 8.36
CA THR A 124 4.90 -2.25 8.74
C THR A 124 6.24 -2.73 9.28
N LEU A 125 7.34 -2.35 8.62
CA LEU A 125 8.69 -2.72 9.05
C LEU A 125 9.18 -1.84 10.21
N SER A 126 10.20 -2.32 10.90
CA SER A 126 10.91 -1.56 11.93
C SER A 126 11.56 -0.28 11.37
N SER A 127 11.88 -0.24 10.07
CA SER A 127 12.35 0.97 9.37
C SER A 127 11.26 2.02 9.15
N GLY A 128 9.99 1.70 9.43
CA GLY A 128 8.83 2.55 9.13
C GLY A 128 8.22 2.32 7.74
N SER A 129 8.89 1.58 6.86
CA SER A 129 8.38 1.26 5.52
C SER A 129 7.16 0.33 5.60
N THR A 130 6.18 0.53 4.71
CA THR A 130 4.96 -0.28 4.64
C THR A 130 4.89 -1.10 3.36
N TYR A 131 4.55 -2.38 3.47
CA TYR A 131 4.33 -3.31 2.37
C TYR A 131 2.88 -3.78 2.40
N VAL A 132 2.11 -3.48 1.35
CA VAL A 132 0.72 -3.91 1.22
C VAL A 132 0.64 -5.01 0.17
N LYS A 133 0.06 -6.15 0.54
CA LYS A 133 -0.16 -7.27 -0.37
C LYS A 133 -1.62 -7.69 -0.33
N ARG A 134 -2.24 -7.75 -1.52
CA ARG A 134 -3.63 -8.16 -1.72
C ARG A 134 -3.67 -9.52 -2.39
N TYR A 135 -4.38 -10.45 -1.77
CA TYR A 135 -4.70 -11.77 -2.32
C TYR A 135 -6.15 -11.78 -2.76
N ILE A 136 -6.39 -12.22 -3.98
CA ILE A 136 -7.73 -12.51 -4.49
C ILE A 136 -7.95 -14.00 -4.28
N ILE A 137 -8.90 -14.36 -3.42
CA ILE A 137 -9.23 -15.74 -3.15
C ILE A 137 -10.28 -16.16 -4.17
N LYS A 138 -9.90 -17.04 -5.09
CA LYS A 138 -10.79 -17.57 -6.13
C LYS A 138 -11.26 -18.97 -5.76
N ASN A 139 -12.42 -19.35 -6.32
CA ASN A 139 -12.99 -20.69 -6.25
C ASN A 139 -13.25 -21.15 -4.81
N ILE A 140 -13.96 -20.34 -4.02
CA ILE A 140 -14.43 -20.75 -2.68
C ILE A 140 -15.67 -21.61 -2.84
#